data_AF-A0A543FFI0-F1
#
_entry.id   AF-A0A543FFI0-F1
#
_cell.length_a   1.000
_cell.length_b   1.000
_cell.length_c   1.000
_cell.angle_alpha   90.00
_cell.angle_beta   90.00
_cell.angle_gamma   90.00
#
_symmetry.space_group_name_H-M   'P 1'
#
loop_
_entity.id
_entity.type
_entity.pdbx_description
1 polymer ?
#
loop_
_entity_poly.entity_id
_entity_poly.type
_entity_poly.pdbx_seq_one_letter_code
_entity_poly.pdbx_strand_id
1 'polypeptide(L)'
;MVHVTGYRTPSWGASAMLTTLRSPLAGRLARRITELRYLGRRSGRPIALPVAYVRHGDRVLVRVGRAATKTWWRNFSDPAPMSVWIDQRWMTGTGRVLFPGHTDYAATWELYRTGFPQTPAEGTDPLVVMTLDEAVDAAPAASAVGRRLWRRWFALVTVGELLGFAVPAVAGVAAARTTTLLAAAALLVAGAAEGAILGWFQGHVLASVIPGLARRDWILATMLGAVVAWSLGMVPMLTNGLAGWPPLLVVPAIAAGAAVMVSAMGTAQWLVLRRHLTDAGGWIAATAVAWLAGLTVLTAVTTPLWQPGQPAALTVAIGVLGGLAMAATMAAFTGTFLVWLLRAQPHPASIDMG
;
A
#
# COMPACT_ATOMS: atom_id res chain seq x y z
N MET A 1 8.88 1.24 24.47
CA MET A 1 7.63 1.94 24.07
C MET A 1 6.94 1.04 23.05
N VAL A 2 5.90 0.30 23.45
CA VAL A 2 5.24 -0.68 22.57
C VAL A 2 4.29 0.10 21.66
N HIS A 3 4.62 0.22 20.37
CA HIS A 3 3.65 0.66 19.38
C HIS A 3 2.49 -0.35 19.37
N VAL A 4 1.33 0.05 19.88
CA VAL A 4 0.10 -0.75 19.79
C VAL A 4 -0.36 -0.68 18.34
N THR A 5 0.18 -1.59 17.52
CA THR A 5 -0.03 -1.71 16.06
C THR A 5 -1.38 -2.37 15.69
N GLY A 6 -2.31 -2.50 16.62
CA GLY A 6 -3.61 -3.11 16.38
C GLY A 6 -4.76 -2.27 16.92
N TYR A 7 -5.69 -1.88 16.06
CA TYR A 7 -7.01 -1.38 16.45
C TYR A 7 -8.02 -2.53 16.38
N ARG A 8 -9.04 -2.51 17.25
CA ARG A 8 -10.17 -3.44 17.12
C ARG A 8 -11.24 -2.84 16.22
N THR A 9 -11.76 -3.63 15.29
CA THR A 9 -12.96 -3.29 14.51
C THR A 9 -14.20 -3.88 15.19
N PRO A 10 -15.37 -3.21 15.09
CA PRO A 10 -16.59 -3.70 15.73
C PRO A 10 -17.18 -4.96 15.10
N SER A 11 -16.85 -5.24 13.82
CA SER A 11 -17.39 -6.37 13.06
C SER A 11 -16.53 -6.66 11.82
N TRP A 12 -16.71 -7.85 11.23
CA TRP A 12 -16.03 -8.22 9.97
C TRP A 12 -16.41 -7.30 8.80
N GLY A 13 -17.67 -6.85 8.74
CA GLY A 13 -18.10 -5.86 7.74
C GLY A 13 -17.41 -4.50 7.89
N ALA A 14 -17.11 -4.09 9.12
CA ALA A 14 -16.32 -2.89 9.38
C ALA A 14 -14.86 -3.07 8.92
N SER A 15 -14.26 -4.24 9.15
CA SER A 15 -12.91 -4.55 8.63
C SER A 15 -12.86 -4.48 7.10
N ALA A 16 -13.82 -5.11 6.41
CA ALA A 16 -13.87 -5.11 4.94
C ALA A 16 -14.02 -3.68 4.37
N MET A 17 -14.89 -2.87 4.95
CA MET A 17 -15.08 -1.48 4.52
C MET A 17 -13.84 -0.61 4.80
N LEU A 18 -13.18 -0.78 5.95
CA LEU A 18 -11.92 -0.07 6.26
C LEU A 18 -10.82 -0.44 5.27
N THR A 19 -10.70 -1.70 4.89
CA THR A 19 -9.78 -2.14 3.82
C THR A 19 -10.08 -1.43 2.50
N THR A 20 -11.35 -1.25 2.15
CA THR A 20 -11.78 -0.54 0.93
C THR A 20 -11.47 0.96 0.98
N LEU A 21 -11.71 1.63 2.11
CA LEU A 21 -11.39 3.06 2.28
C LEU A 21 -9.90 3.35 2.21
N ARG A 22 -9.10 2.34 2.54
CA ARG A 22 -7.64 2.36 2.43
C ARG A 22 -7.14 1.89 1.06
N SER A 23 -7.99 1.73 0.05
CA SER A 23 -7.53 1.61 -1.33
C SER A 23 -7.49 2.99 -1.99
N PRO A 24 -6.36 3.41 -2.61
CA PRO A 24 -6.28 4.69 -3.33
C PRO A 24 -7.34 4.85 -4.43
N LEU A 25 -7.78 3.72 -5.02
CA LEU A 25 -8.75 3.66 -6.10
C LEU A 25 -10.19 3.57 -5.55
N ALA A 26 -10.44 2.73 -4.54
CA ALA A 26 -11.79 2.53 -4.00
C ALA A 26 -12.21 3.61 -2.99
N GLY A 27 -11.26 4.28 -2.32
CA GLY A 27 -11.54 5.41 -1.43
C GLY A 27 -12.15 6.62 -2.16
N ARG A 28 -11.91 6.76 -3.48
CA ARG A 28 -12.56 7.79 -4.31
C ARG A 28 -14.04 7.49 -4.57
N LEU A 29 -14.47 6.23 -4.50
CA LEU A 29 -15.87 5.83 -4.67
C LEU A 29 -16.66 5.99 -3.37
N ALA A 30 -16.00 5.94 -2.22
CA ALA A 30 -16.61 6.10 -0.90
C ALA A 30 -16.32 7.50 -0.28
N ARG A 31 -16.43 8.58 -1.06
CA ARG A 31 -16.06 9.97 -0.64
C ARG A 31 -16.70 10.43 0.67
N ARG A 32 -17.82 9.82 1.06
CA ARG A 32 -18.61 10.18 2.24
C ARG A 32 -18.42 9.23 3.42
N ILE A 33 -17.51 8.26 3.32
CA ILE A 33 -17.15 7.35 4.43
C ILE A 33 -15.68 7.59 4.78
N THR A 34 -15.38 7.65 6.07
CA THR A 34 -14.02 7.81 6.59
C THR A 34 -13.75 6.77 7.69
N GLU A 35 -12.48 6.50 7.94
CA GLU A 35 -12.07 5.78 9.13
C GLU A 35 -12.01 6.74 10.32
N LEU A 36 -12.77 6.43 11.38
CA LEU A 36 -12.72 7.10 12.66
C LEU A 36 -11.96 6.24 13.66
N ARG A 37 -10.98 6.83 14.34
CA ARG A 37 -10.19 6.22 15.41
C ARG A 37 -10.34 6.97 16.73
N TYR A 38 -10.40 6.23 17.82
CA TYR A 38 -10.43 6.77 19.18
C TYR A 38 -9.95 5.74 20.20
N LEU A 39 -9.69 6.18 21.43
CA LEU A 39 -9.40 5.31 22.56
C LEU A 39 -10.68 5.05 23.36
N GLY A 40 -11.00 3.78 23.61
CA GLY A 40 -12.16 3.41 24.40
C GLY A 40 -12.06 3.95 25.83
N ARG A 41 -13.01 4.77 26.27
CA ARG A 41 -13.01 5.47 27.56
C ARG A 41 -12.78 4.54 28.75
N ARG A 42 -13.40 3.35 28.74
CA ARG A 42 -13.28 2.35 29.82
C ARG A 42 -12.15 1.34 29.61
N SER A 43 -11.80 1.06 28.36
CA SER A 43 -10.88 -0.03 28.03
C SER A 43 -9.46 0.43 27.74
N GLY A 44 -9.25 1.73 27.49
CA GLY A 44 -8.00 2.32 27.03
C GLY A 44 -7.55 1.80 25.65
N ARG A 45 -8.36 0.98 24.98
CA ARG A 45 -7.95 0.29 23.74
C ARG A 45 -8.20 1.19 22.52
N PRO A 46 -7.29 1.19 21.52
CA PRO A 46 -7.55 1.82 20.24
C PRO A 46 -8.64 1.07 19.46
N ILE A 47 -9.65 1.80 19.02
CA ILE A 47 -10.78 1.31 18.26
C ILE A 47 -10.83 2.08 16.94
N ALA A 48 -11.08 1.38 15.83
CA ALA A 48 -11.31 1.98 14.53
C ALA A 48 -12.61 1.48 13.91
N LEU A 49 -13.39 2.37 13.31
CA LEU A 49 -14.61 2.00 12.59
C LEU A 49 -14.87 2.91 11.39
N PRO A 50 -15.50 2.38 10.33
CA PRO A 50 -15.92 3.18 9.19
C PRO A 50 -17.18 3.96 9.57
N VAL A 51 -17.18 5.26 9.27
CA VAL A 51 -18.32 6.14 9.53
C VAL A 51 -18.65 6.98 8.30
N ALA A 52 -19.95 7.17 8.05
CA ALA A 52 -20.39 8.18 7.12
C ALA A 52 -20.19 9.56 7.76
N TYR A 53 -19.62 10.52 7.01
CA TYR A 53 -19.31 11.84 7.53
C TYR A 53 -19.74 12.96 6.57
N VAL A 54 -19.97 14.13 7.16
CA VAL A 54 -20.05 15.42 6.45
C VAL A 54 -19.03 16.36 7.08
N ARG A 55 -18.23 17.02 6.25
CA ARG A 55 -17.30 18.06 6.71
C ARG A 55 -17.90 19.43 6.40
N HIS A 56 -17.94 20.30 7.40
CA HIS A 56 -18.38 21.69 7.28
C HIS A 56 -17.45 22.58 8.09
N GLY A 57 -16.59 23.34 7.41
CA GLY A 57 -15.55 24.16 8.05
C GLY A 57 -14.58 23.33 8.89
N ASP A 58 -14.49 23.67 10.17
CA ASP A 58 -13.71 23.03 11.23
C ASP A 58 -14.44 21.85 11.89
N ARG A 59 -15.64 21.49 11.43
CA ARG A 59 -16.43 20.40 12.01
C ARG A 59 -16.55 19.19 11.10
N VAL A 60 -16.45 18.00 11.70
CA VAL A 60 -16.78 16.72 11.07
C VAL A 60 -17.98 16.12 11.78
N LEU A 61 -19.05 15.87 11.03
CA LEU A 61 -20.35 15.42 11.52
C LEU A 61 -20.55 13.94 11.16
N VAL A 62 -20.84 13.10 12.15
CA VAL A 62 -21.04 11.66 11.99
C VAL A 62 -22.39 11.25 12.55
N ARG A 63 -23.29 10.73 11.71
CA ARG A 63 -24.58 10.20 12.17
C ARG A 63 -24.43 8.82 12.78
N VAL A 64 -24.97 8.64 13.98
CA VAL A 64 -25.02 7.34 14.66
C VAL A 64 -26.31 6.61 14.32
N GLY A 65 -26.46 6.20 13.06
CA GLY A 65 -27.66 5.46 12.64
C GLY A 65 -27.81 4.14 13.40
N ARG A 66 -29.03 3.81 13.84
CA ARG A 66 -29.34 2.64 14.71
C ARG A 66 -28.52 2.68 16.01
N ALA A 67 -28.50 3.82 16.69
CA ALA A 67 -27.68 4.02 17.89
C ALA A 67 -27.90 2.98 19.00
N ALA A 68 -29.12 2.45 19.14
CA ALA A 68 -29.45 1.41 20.12
C ALA A 68 -28.65 0.11 19.94
N THR A 69 -28.22 -0.22 18.72
CA THR A 69 -27.42 -1.42 18.43
C THR A 69 -25.92 -1.18 18.55
N LYS A 70 -25.50 0.04 18.89
CA LYS A 70 -24.10 0.48 18.90
C LYS A 70 -23.74 1.07 20.25
N THR A 71 -22.49 0.91 20.66
CA THR A 71 -22.00 1.43 21.94
C THR A 71 -20.84 2.42 21.80
N TRP A 72 -20.22 2.49 20.62
CA TRP A 72 -19.02 3.30 20.38
C TRP A 72 -19.23 4.80 20.64
N TRP A 73 -20.42 5.33 20.32
CA TRP A 73 -20.77 6.74 20.47
C TRP A 73 -20.76 7.21 21.92
N ARG A 74 -20.94 6.30 22.89
CA ARG A 74 -20.93 6.57 24.34
C ARG A 74 -19.56 7.00 24.85
N ASN A 75 -18.50 6.79 24.07
CA ASN A 75 -17.16 7.29 24.41
C ASN A 75 -17.05 8.81 24.22
N PHE A 76 -18.00 9.42 23.52
CA PHE A 76 -18.07 10.87 23.27
C PHE A 76 -19.21 11.54 24.03
N SER A 77 -19.77 10.86 25.05
CA SER A 77 -20.71 11.49 25.99
C SER A 77 -20.07 12.67 26.71
N ASP A 78 -18.79 12.52 27.06
CA ASP A 78 -17.91 13.61 27.43
C ASP A 78 -17.02 13.93 26.22
N PRO A 79 -16.59 15.20 26.02
CA PRO A 79 -15.63 15.53 24.99
C PRO A 79 -14.38 14.66 25.07
N ALA A 80 -14.03 13.98 23.98
CA ALA A 80 -12.90 13.06 23.95
C ALA A 80 -12.13 13.15 22.61
N PRO A 81 -10.80 12.97 22.63
CA PRO A 81 -10.00 13.05 21.42
C PRO A 81 -10.35 11.92 20.44
N MET A 82 -10.39 12.26 19.16
CA MET A 82 -10.55 11.31 18.08
C MET A 82 -9.76 11.74 16.85
N SER A 83 -9.65 10.84 15.88
CA SER A 83 -9.01 11.13 14.60
C SER A 83 -9.82 10.55 13.45
N VAL A 84 -9.86 11.25 12.33
CA VAL A 84 -10.55 10.83 11.11
C VAL A 84 -9.63 10.88 9.90
N TRP A 85 -9.79 9.96 8.96
CA TRP A 85 -9.02 9.91 7.72
C TRP A 85 -9.76 10.58 6.56
N ILE A 86 -9.46 11.85 6.29
CA ILE A 86 -10.14 12.67 5.28
C ILE A 86 -9.10 13.23 4.31
N ASP A 87 -9.38 13.22 3.01
CA ASP A 87 -8.49 13.76 1.96
C ASP A 87 -7.04 13.22 2.02
N GLN A 88 -6.91 11.92 2.32
CA GLN A 88 -5.61 11.24 2.46
C GLN A 88 -4.75 11.76 3.61
N ARG A 89 -5.38 12.26 4.68
CA ARG A 89 -4.74 12.80 5.87
C ARG A 89 -5.51 12.40 7.11
N TRP A 90 -4.79 12.11 8.18
CA TRP A 90 -5.36 12.06 9.51
C TRP A 90 -5.61 13.48 9.99
N MET A 91 -6.83 13.73 10.43
CA MET A 91 -7.23 14.96 11.10
C MET A 91 -7.53 14.62 12.56
N THR A 92 -7.03 15.42 13.50
CA THR A 92 -7.28 15.27 14.94
C THR A 92 -8.26 16.33 15.41
N GLY A 93 -8.89 16.06 16.54
CA GLY A 93 -9.93 16.92 17.08
C GLY A 93 -10.63 16.27 18.26
N THR A 94 -11.54 17.04 18.85
CA THR A 94 -12.33 16.62 20.00
C THR A 94 -13.75 16.29 19.57
N GLY A 95 -14.15 15.04 19.82
CA GLY A 95 -15.49 14.52 19.52
C GLY A 95 -16.44 14.67 20.71
N ARG A 96 -17.68 15.10 20.43
CA ARG A 96 -18.78 15.15 21.40
C ARG A 96 -20.07 14.65 20.75
N VAL A 97 -20.90 13.91 21.48
CA VAL A 97 -22.22 13.49 21.02
C VAL A 97 -23.28 14.57 21.25
N LEU A 98 -24.15 14.77 20.27
CA LEU A 98 -25.34 15.60 20.33
C LEU A 98 -26.58 14.71 20.18
N PHE A 99 -27.55 14.90 21.07
CA PHE A 99 -28.83 14.20 21.04
C PHE A 99 -29.95 15.11 20.53
N PRO A 100 -31.04 14.53 20.00
CA PRO A 100 -32.29 15.25 19.81
C PRO A 100 -32.67 15.99 21.10
N GLY A 101 -33.02 17.27 20.98
CA GLY A 101 -33.35 18.15 22.11
C GLY A 101 -32.20 19.02 22.63
N HIS A 102 -30.94 18.75 22.24
CA HIS A 102 -29.85 19.73 22.48
C HIS A 102 -30.04 20.96 21.58
N THR A 103 -29.72 22.16 22.11
CA THR A 103 -29.89 23.45 21.41
C THR A 103 -29.28 23.46 20.00
N ASP A 104 -28.07 22.92 19.84
CA ASP A 104 -27.35 22.94 18.55
C ASP A 104 -27.73 21.80 17.60
N TYR A 105 -28.58 20.86 18.03
CA TYR A 105 -28.83 19.62 17.29
C TYR A 105 -29.55 19.87 15.98
N ALA A 106 -30.61 20.68 15.97
CA ALA A 106 -31.42 20.92 14.77
C ALA A 106 -30.59 21.56 13.64
N ALA A 107 -29.80 22.59 13.97
CA ALA A 107 -28.91 23.24 13.01
C ALA A 107 -27.82 22.27 12.50
N THR A 108 -27.24 21.46 13.39
CA THR A 108 -26.21 20.48 13.02
C THR A 108 -26.78 19.35 12.14
N TRP A 109 -28.03 18.93 12.40
CA TRP A 109 -28.73 17.94 11.60
C TRP A 109 -28.96 18.42 10.17
N GLU A 110 -29.37 19.68 9.99
CA GLU A 110 -29.55 20.25 8.66
C GLU A 110 -28.22 20.34 7.89
N LEU A 111 -27.12 20.71 8.57
CA LEU A 111 -25.78 20.64 7.98
C LEU A 111 -25.43 19.22 7.53
N TYR A 112 -25.72 18.19 8.33
CA TYR A 112 -25.50 16.80 7.92
C TYR A 112 -26.36 16.42 6.71
N ARG A 113 -27.60 16.91 6.62
CA ARG A 113 -28.52 16.66 5.49
C ARG A 113 -28.02 17.25 4.17
N THR A 114 -27.25 18.35 4.18
CA THR A 114 -26.59 18.85 2.95
C THR A 114 -25.71 17.79 2.28
N GLY A 115 -25.10 16.92 3.08
CA GLY A 115 -24.33 15.78 2.60
C GLY A 115 -25.20 14.55 2.29
N PHE A 116 -26.26 14.33 3.06
CA PHE A 116 -27.12 13.16 2.87
C PHE A 116 -28.59 13.57 2.75
N PRO A 117 -29.04 14.06 1.58
CA PRO A 117 -30.40 14.58 1.39
C PRO A 117 -31.50 13.56 1.65
N GLN A 118 -31.18 12.26 1.50
CA GLN A 118 -32.08 11.13 1.75
C GLN A 118 -32.33 10.85 3.24
N THR A 119 -31.64 11.56 4.13
CA THR A 119 -31.88 11.48 5.58
C THR A 119 -33.25 12.09 5.90
N PRO A 120 -33.99 11.64 6.94
CA PRO A 120 -35.25 12.26 7.34
C PRO A 120 -35.11 13.74 7.73
N ALA A 121 -36.18 14.53 7.55
CA ALA A 121 -36.21 15.96 7.87
C ALA A 121 -35.98 16.19 9.38
N GLU A 122 -36.74 15.48 10.21
CA GLU A 122 -36.54 15.47 11.65
C GLU A 122 -35.45 14.48 12.06
N GLY A 123 -34.51 14.94 12.88
CA GLY A 123 -33.42 14.10 13.37
C GLY A 123 -33.79 13.33 14.62
N THR A 124 -33.75 12.01 14.54
CA THR A 124 -33.97 11.11 15.68
C THR A 124 -32.72 10.38 16.15
N ASP A 125 -31.66 10.34 15.33
CA ASP A 125 -30.40 9.67 15.63
C ASP A 125 -29.39 10.63 16.28
N PRO A 126 -28.61 10.21 17.29
CA PRO A 126 -27.50 11.00 17.80
C PRO A 126 -26.47 11.34 16.70
N LEU A 127 -25.86 12.52 16.81
CA LEU A 127 -24.73 12.95 15.98
C LEU A 127 -23.47 12.99 16.83
N VAL A 128 -22.36 12.43 16.35
CA VAL A 128 -21.04 12.72 16.90
C VAL A 128 -20.43 13.85 16.08
N VAL A 129 -20.14 14.96 16.76
CA VAL A 129 -19.54 16.16 16.18
C VAL A 129 -18.11 16.24 16.65
N MET A 130 -17.19 16.22 15.70
CA MET A 130 -15.77 16.43 15.95
C MET A 130 -15.42 17.87 15.57
N THR A 131 -14.95 18.64 16.53
CA THR A 131 -14.29 19.92 16.27
C THR A 131 -12.82 19.63 16.00
N LEU A 132 -12.35 20.00 14.82
CA LEU A 132 -10.95 19.85 14.43
C LEU A 132 -10.09 20.78 15.27
N ASP A 133 -8.93 20.30 15.71
CA ASP A 133 -7.94 21.17 16.33
C ASP A 133 -7.54 22.25 15.31
N GLU A 134 -7.34 23.50 15.73
CA GLU A 134 -6.96 24.60 14.84
C GLU A 134 -5.82 24.15 13.93
N ALA A 135 -6.06 24.27 12.62
CA ALA A 135 -5.18 23.73 11.61
C ALA A 135 -3.78 24.34 11.76
N VAL A 136 -2.83 23.59 12.32
CA VAL A 136 -1.44 23.77 11.90
C VAL A 136 -1.48 23.54 10.39
N ASP A 137 -1.11 24.57 9.63
CA ASP A 137 -0.84 24.57 8.20
C ASP A 137 0.28 23.56 7.84
N ALA A 138 0.06 22.28 8.13
CA ALA A 138 0.94 21.16 7.81
C ALA A 138 0.70 20.64 6.39
N ALA A 139 -0.33 21.15 5.70
CA ALA A 139 -0.68 20.75 4.33
C ALA A 139 0.48 20.93 3.32
N PRO A 140 1.26 22.03 3.33
CA PRO A 140 2.43 22.17 2.45
C PRO A 140 3.56 21.23 2.87
N ALA A 141 3.87 21.15 4.17
CA ALA A 141 5.01 20.41 4.71
C ALA A 141 4.86 18.88 4.53
N ALA A 142 3.72 18.29 4.91
CA ALA A 142 3.47 16.85 4.74
C ALA A 142 3.42 16.44 3.26
N SER A 143 2.93 17.34 2.40
CA SER A 143 2.97 17.12 0.94
C SER A 143 4.40 17.17 0.40
N ALA A 144 5.23 18.08 0.90
CA ALA A 144 6.64 18.22 0.52
C ALA A 144 7.49 17.04 1.00
N VAL A 145 7.30 16.56 2.23
CA VAL A 145 7.98 15.38 2.77
C VAL A 145 7.67 14.15 1.92
N GLY A 146 6.39 13.90 1.61
CA GLY A 146 6.00 12.79 0.73
C GLY A 146 6.57 12.92 -0.68
N ARG A 147 6.62 14.12 -1.26
CA ARG A 147 7.27 14.35 -2.58
C ARG A 147 8.77 14.08 -2.54
N ARG A 148 9.48 14.53 -1.50
CA ARG A 148 10.92 14.26 -1.32
C ARG A 148 11.19 12.77 -1.16
N LEU A 149 10.38 12.08 -0.36
CA LEU A 149 10.46 10.63 -0.20
C LEU A 149 10.22 9.91 -1.53
N TRP A 150 9.16 10.25 -2.25
CA TRP A 150 8.86 9.65 -3.55
C TRP A 150 10.02 9.81 -4.54
N ARG A 151 10.60 11.02 -4.65
CA ARG A 151 11.75 11.29 -5.54
C ARG A 151 12.98 10.47 -5.16
N ARG A 152 13.27 10.38 -3.85
CA ARG A 152 14.39 9.59 -3.35
C ARG A 152 14.18 8.09 -3.59
N TRP A 153 12.98 7.59 -3.34
CA TRP A 153 12.59 6.21 -3.65
C TRP A 153 12.73 5.93 -5.14
N PHE A 154 12.10 6.74 -5.97
CA PHE A 154 12.14 6.62 -7.43
C PHE A 154 13.58 6.53 -7.93
N ALA A 155 14.43 7.51 -7.61
CA ALA A 155 15.82 7.54 -8.08
C ALA A 155 16.63 6.30 -7.63
N LEU A 156 16.60 5.96 -6.33
CA LEU A 156 17.42 4.87 -5.80
C LEU A 156 16.91 3.49 -6.24
N VAL A 157 15.59 3.29 -6.28
CA VAL A 157 15.00 2.01 -6.67
C VAL A 157 15.12 1.79 -8.18
N THR A 158 15.02 2.83 -9.00
CA THR A 158 15.30 2.71 -10.44
C THR A 158 16.74 2.31 -10.71
N VAL A 159 17.71 2.92 -10.01
CA VAL A 159 19.12 2.53 -10.12
C VAL A 159 19.33 1.09 -9.64
N GLY A 160 18.77 0.74 -8.48
CA GLY A 160 18.90 -0.60 -7.91
C GLY A 160 18.30 -1.69 -8.79
N GLU A 161 17.12 -1.46 -9.35
CA GLU A 161 16.45 -2.37 -10.28
C GLU A 161 17.25 -2.52 -11.58
N LEU A 162 17.73 -1.41 -12.17
CA LEU A 162 18.54 -1.48 -13.39
C LEU A 162 19.85 -2.26 -13.17
N LEU A 163 20.54 -2.02 -12.06
CA LEU A 163 21.76 -2.74 -11.69
C LEU A 163 21.48 -4.21 -11.38
N GLY A 164 20.37 -4.49 -10.68
CA GLY A 164 19.93 -5.85 -10.39
C GLY A 164 19.64 -6.63 -11.66
N PHE A 165 18.84 -6.05 -12.56
CA PHE A 165 18.43 -6.64 -13.84
C PHE A 165 19.61 -6.91 -14.79
N ALA A 166 20.66 -6.10 -14.72
CA ALA A 166 21.87 -6.32 -15.51
C ALA A 166 22.55 -7.66 -15.18
N VAL A 167 22.43 -8.16 -13.95
CA VAL A 167 23.08 -9.40 -13.52
C VAL A 167 22.49 -10.63 -14.24
N PRO A 168 21.16 -10.89 -14.20
CA PRO A 168 20.56 -11.95 -15.01
C PRO A 168 20.70 -11.75 -16.51
N ALA A 169 20.67 -10.50 -17.01
CA ALA A 169 20.86 -10.24 -18.43
C ALA A 169 22.24 -10.73 -18.93
N VAL A 170 23.31 -10.43 -18.19
CA VAL A 170 24.66 -10.93 -18.49
C VAL A 170 24.76 -12.44 -18.28
N ALA A 171 24.18 -12.96 -17.19
CA ALA A 171 24.17 -14.39 -16.91
C ALA A 171 23.47 -15.19 -18.01
N GLY A 172 22.37 -14.68 -18.59
CA GLY A 172 21.67 -15.30 -19.71
C GLY A 172 22.52 -15.44 -20.97
N VAL A 173 23.33 -14.43 -21.29
CA VAL A 173 24.26 -14.49 -22.43
C VAL A 173 25.35 -15.54 -22.21
N ALA A 174 25.90 -15.63 -21.00
CA ALA A 174 26.89 -16.64 -20.66
C ALA A 174 26.30 -18.07 -20.62
N ALA A 175 25.10 -18.20 -20.06
CA ALA A 175 24.37 -19.46 -19.89
C ALA A 175 24.07 -20.15 -21.23
N ALA A 176 23.86 -19.39 -22.31
CA ALA A 176 23.61 -19.90 -23.65
C ALA A 176 24.72 -20.80 -24.22
N ARG A 177 25.91 -20.83 -23.60
CA ARG A 177 27.08 -21.62 -24.02
C ARG A 177 27.37 -22.81 -23.10
N THR A 178 26.48 -23.12 -22.17
CA THR A 178 26.69 -24.12 -21.11
C THR A 178 25.59 -25.18 -21.07
N THR A 179 25.75 -26.23 -20.26
CA THR A 179 24.70 -27.24 -20.08
C THR A 179 23.48 -26.64 -19.39
N THR A 180 22.28 -27.18 -19.70
CA THR A 180 21.01 -26.66 -19.16
C THR A 180 21.00 -26.56 -17.62
N LEU A 181 21.59 -27.53 -16.93
CA LEU A 181 21.65 -27.52 -15.46
C LEU A 181 22.54 -26.39 -14.93
N LEU A 182 23.73 -26.19 -15.52
CA LEU A 182 24.63 -25.10 -15.12
C LEU A 182 24.04 -23.73 -15.48
N ALA A 183 23.40 -23.62 -16.64
CA ALA A 183 22.68 -22.44 -17.06
C ALA A 183 21.56 -22.07 -16.06
N ALA A 184 20.75 -23.05 -15.64
CA ALA A 184 19.69 -22.83 -14.67
C ALA A 184 20.22 -22.42 -13.29
N ALA A 185 21.30 -23.08 -12.83
CA ALA A 185 21.95 -22.73 -11.57
C ALA A 185 22.53 -21.30 -11.61
N ALA A 186 23.19 -20.91 -12.71
CA ALA A 186 23.74 -19.58 -12.89
C ALA A 186 22.64 -18.50 -12.90
N LEU A 187 21.53 -18.74 -13.60
CA LEU A 187 20.39 -17.82 -13.64
C LEU A 187 19.71 -17.69 -12.26
N LEU A 188 19.63 -18.78 -11.48
CA LEU A 188 19.08 -18.73 -10.14
C LEU A 188 19.96 -17.90 -9.19
N VAL A 189 21.29 -18.05 -9.27
CA VAL A 189 22.25 -17.23 -8.52
C VAL A 189 22.15 -15.76 -8.95
N ALA A 190 22.05 -15.50 -10.26
CA ALA A 190 21.87 -14.16 -10.79
C ALA A 190 20.56 -13.51 -10.30
N GLY A 191 19.47 -14.27 -10.24
CA GLY A 191 18.20 -13.81 -9.68
C GLY A 191 18.26 -13.51 -8.18
N ALA A 192 19.01 -14.29 -7.41
CA ALA A 192 19.28 -13.98 -6.00
C ALA A 192 20.06 -12.66 -5.86
N ALA A 193 21.08 -12.46 -6.70
CA ALA A 193 21.87 -11.23 -6.71
C ALA A 193 21.03 -10.01 -7.11
N GLU A 194 20.18 -10.13 -8.14
CA GLU A 194 19.21 -9.10 -8.53
C GLU A 194 18.33 -8.68 -7.36
N GLY A 195 17.67 -9.64 -6.69
CA GLY A 195 16.82 -9.37 -5.54
C GLY A 195 17.58 -8.75 -4.36
N ALA A 196 18.83 -9.16 -4.13
CA ALA A 196 19.66 -8.59 -3.08
C ALA A 196 20.06 -7.13 -3.37
N ILE A 197 20.45 -6.82 -4.62
CA ILE A 197 20.79 -5.46 -5.06
C ILE A 197 19.57 -4.55 -4.95
N LEU A 198 18.43 -4.95 -5.52
CA LEU A 198 17.17 -4.19 -5.42
C LEU A 198 16.79 -3.96 -3.96
N GLY A 199 16.82 -5.03 -3.15
CA GLY A 199 16.51 -4.98 -1.72
C GLY A 199 17.44 -4.05 -0.95
N TRP A 200 18.71 -3.94 -1.36
CA TRP A 200 19.66 -3.02 -0.73
C TRP A 200 19.23 -1.57 -0.95
N PHE A 201 18.91 -1.18 -2.19
CA PHE A 201 18.49 0.20 -2.49
C PHE A 201 17.16 0.55 -1.83
N GLN A 202 16.17 -0.35 -1.89
CA GLN A 202 14.89 -0.17 -1.22
C GLN A 202 15.06 -0.06 0.30
N GLY A 203 15.81 -0.99 0.90
CA GLY A 203 16.04 -1.05 2.34
C GLY A 203 16.73 0.20 2.90
N HIS A 204 17.62 0.83 2.13
CA HIS A 204 18.26 2.10 2.52
C HIS A 204 17.26 3.26 2.63
N VAL A 205 16.26 3.31 1.74
CA VAL A 205 15.20 4.31 1.83
C VAL A 205 14.27 3.98 2.98
N LEU A 206 13.82 2.73 3.11
CA LEU A 206 12.88 2.31 4.15
C LEU A 206 13.43 2.51 5.56
N ALA A 207 14.68 2.13 5.81
CA ALA A 207 15.32 2.31 7.11
C ALA A 207 15.43 3.78 7.53
N SER A 208 15.29 4.74 6.60
CA SER A 208 15.28 6.17 6.92
C SER A 208 13.89 6.72 7.29
N VAL A 209 12.82 5.96 7.03
CA VAL A 209 11.42 6.41 7.24
C VAL A 209 10.58 5.46 8.09
N ILE A 210 11.01 4.22 8.30
CA ILE A 210 10.35 3.22 9.15
C ILE A 210 11.25 2.93 10.36
N PRO A 211 10.90 3.44 11.55
CA PRO A 211 11.67 3.17 12.76
C PRO A 211 11.79 1.68 13.06
N GLY A 212 13.01 1.24 13.40
CA GLY A 212 13.31 -0.14 13.77
C GLY A 212 13.38 -1.14 12.61
N LEU A 213 13.18 -0.73 11.37
CA LEU A 213 13.33 -1.63 10.21
C LEU A 213 14.81 -1.93 9.95
N ALA A 214 15.19 -3.21 10.04
CA ALA A 214 16.53 -3.66 9.71
C ALA A 214 16.69 -3.80 8.19
N ARG A 215 17.72 -3.15 7.61
CA ARG A 215 18.02 -3.24 6.17
C ARG A 215 18.26 -4.68 5.71
N ARG A 216 18.90 -5.49 6.57
CA ARG A 216 19.21 -6.91 6.30
C ARG A 216 17.96 -7.73 6.05
N ASP A 217 16.92 -7.57 6.88
CA ASP A 217 15.67 -8.30 6.75
C ASP A 217 14.98 -7.98 5.43
N TRP A 218 15.03 -6.72 4.99
CA TRP A 218 14.49 -6.30 3.69
C TRP A 218 15.25 -6.90 2.51
N ILE A 219 16.58 -6.88 2.57
CA ILE A 219 17.45 -7.46 1.53
C ILE A 219 17.17 -8.96 1.40
N LEU A 220 17.17 -9.69 2.53
CA LEU A 220 16.89 -11.13 2.55
C LEU A 220 15.50 -11.44 2.02
N ALA A 221 14.47 -10.69 2.43
CA ALA A 221 13.11 -10.88 1.92
C ALA A 221 13.03 -10.67 0.40
N THR A 222 13.67 -9.63 -0.12
CA THR A 222 13.66 -9.30 -1.56
C THR A 222 14.41 -10.37 -2.36
N MET A 223 15.59 -10.80 -1.88
CA MET A 223 16.36 -11.90 -2.46
C MET A 223 15.57 -13.22 -2.48
N LEU A 224 14.95 -13.61 -1.37
CA LEU A 224 14.15 -14.85 -1.30
C LEU A 224 12.94 -14.80 -2.23
N GLY A 225 12.27 -13.65 -2.30
CA GLY A 225 11.17 -13.44 -3.26
C GLY A 225 11.62 -13.58 -4.71
N ALA A 226 12.79 -13.02 -5.05
CA ALA A 226 13.38 -13.16 -6.38
C ALA A 226 13.77 -14.61 -6.68
N VAL A 227 14.37 -15.34 -5.74
CA VAL A 227 14.71 -16.77 -5.90
C VAL A 227 13.47 -17.62 -6.18
N VAL A 228 12.34 -17.36 -5.51
CA VAL A 228 11.07 -18.05 -5.77
C VAL A 228 10.57 -17.77 -7.19
N ALA A 229 10.58 -16.49 -7.60
CA ALA A 229 10.21 -16.07 -8.94
C ALA A 229 11.10 -16.76 -10.00
N TRP A 230 12.42 -16.62 -9.89
CA TRP A 230 13.38 -17.22 -10.82
C TRP A 230 13.27 -18.75 -10.89
N SER A 231 13.06 -19.42 -9.76
CA SER A 231 12.86 -20.87 -9.70
C SER A 231 11.67 -21.32 -10.55
N LEU A 232 10.58 -20.54 -10.56
CA LEU A 232 9.42 -20.83 -11.40
C LEU A 232 9.74 -20.66 -12.89
N GLY A 233 10.58 -19.69 -13.24
CA GLY A 233 11.09 -19.51 -14.60
C GLY A 233 12.00 -20.66 -15.06
N MET A 234 12.67 -21.34 -14.13
CA MET A 234 13.52 -22.50 -14.45
C MET A 234 12.74 -23.79 -14.71
N VAL A 235 11.48 -23.90 -14.25
CA VAL A 235 10.66 -25.11 -14.45
C VAL A 235 10.55 -25.51 -15.93
N PRO A 236 10.10 -24.65 -16.87
CA PRO A 236 10.03 -25.01 -18.28
C PRO A 236 11.41 -25.15 -18.95
N MET A 237 12.48 -24.66 -18.31
CA MET A 237 13.85 -24.81 -18.81
C MET A 237 14.45 -26.18 -18.45
N LEU A 238 14.10 -26.73 -17.28
CA LEU A 238 14.61 -28.01 -16.77
C LEU A 238 13.70 -29.21 -17.06
N THR A 239 12.47 -28.95 -17.51
CA THR A 239 11.44 -29.98 -17.77
C THR A 239 10.80 -29.72 -19.14
N ASN A 240 9.89 -30.61 -19.57
CA ASN A 240 9.05 -30.35 -20.74
C ASN A 240 7.92 -29.32 -20.49
N GLY A 241 7.97 -28.61 -19.35
CA GLY A 241 6.98 -27.61 -18.96
C GLY A 241 5.58 -28.21 -18.86
N LEU A 242 4.65 -27.64 -19.62
CA LEU A 242 3.25 -28.07 -19.69
C LEU A 242 2.95 -28.89 -20.96
N ALA A 243 3.97 -29.36 -21.67
CA ALA A 243 3.77 -30.19 -22.86
C ALA A 243 2.99 -31.46 -22.52
N GLY A 244 1.96 -31.76 -23.31
CA GLY A 244 1.08 -32.93 -23.10
C GLY A 244 -0.04 -32.72 -22.06
N TRP A 245 -0.13 -31.55 -21.42
CA TRP A 245 -1.25 -31.26 -20.52
C TRP A 245 -2.54 -30.97 -21.31
N PRO A 246 -3.72 -31.33 -20.76
CA PRO A 246 -5.00 -30.92 -21.33
C PRO A 246 -5.11 -29.38 -21.42
N PRO A 247 -5.59 -28.81 -22.55
CA PRO A 247 -5.68 -27.35 -22.73
C PRO A 247 -6.42 -26.61 -21.62
N LEU A 248 -7.45 -27.25 -21.03
CA LEU A 248 -8.23 -26.68 -19.92
C LEU A 248 -7.40 -26.47 -18.63
N LEU A 249 -6.29 -27.19 -18.46
CA LEU A 249 -5.41 -27.09 -17.29
C LEU A 249 -4.20 -26.17 -17.56
N VAL A 250 -3.81 -26.00 -18.83
CA VAL A 250 -2.66 -25.16 -19.21
C VAL A 250 -2.88 -23.70 -18.83
N VAL A 251 -4.02 -23.12 -19.21
CA VAL A 251 -4.30 -21.70 -18.95
C VAL A 251 -4.35 -21.39 -17.44
N PRO A 252 -5.06 -22.16 -16.59
CA PRO A 252 -5.01 -21.98 -15.14
C PRO A 252 -3.61 -22.18 -14.55
N ALA A 253 -2.83 -23.14 -15.03
CA ALA A 253 -1.47 -23.38 -14.54
C ALA A 253 -0.53 -22.21 -14.85
N ILE A 254 -0.59 -21.67 -16.08
CA ILE A 254 0.16 -20.47 -16.46
C ILE A 254 -0.28 -19.27 -15.63
N ALA A 255 -1.59 -19.06 -15.46
CA ALA A 255 -2.12 -17.96 -14.66
C ALA A 255 -1.68 -18.07 -13.19
N ALA A 256 -1.72 -19.27 -12.61
CA ALA A 256 -1.26 -19.52 -11.24
C ALA A 256 0.24 -19.27 -11.10
N GLY A 257 1.04 -19.77 -12.05
CA GLY A 257 2.48 -19.52 -12.09
C GLY A 257 2.79 -18.02 -12.20
N ALA A 258 2.17 -17.32 -13.15
CA ALA A 258 2.34 -15.88 -13.31
C ALA A 258 1.94 -15.11 -12.03
N ALA A 259 0.84 -15.50 -11.38
CA ALA A 259 0.41 -14.90 -10.12
C ALA A 259 1.44 -15.10 -9.00
N VAL A 260 2.01 -16.30 -8.86
CA VAL A 260 3.10 -16.58 -7.91
C VAL A 260 4.33 -15.73 -8.24
N MET A 261 4.74 -15.70 -9.51
CA MET A 261 5.89 -14.93 -9.99
C MET A 261 5.80 -13.44 -9.57
N VAL A 262 4.68 -12.78 -9.90
CA VAL A 262 4.54 -11.33 -9.64
C VAL A 262 4.26 -10.98 -8.17
N SER A 263 3.76 -11.94 -7.38
CA SER A 263 3.43 -11.72 -5.96
C SER A 263 4.50 -12.20 -4.98
N ALA A 264 5.44 -13.04 -5.41
CA ALA A 264 6.46 -13.65 -4.54
C ALA A 264 7.26 -12.59 -3.77
N MET A 265 7.82 -11.61 -4.48
CA MET A 265 8.62 -10.55 -3.88
C MET A 265 7.79 -9.64 -2.97
N GLY A 266 6.61 -9.22 -3.42
CA GLY A 266 5.70 -8.42 -2.61
C GLY A 266 5.27 -9.13 -1.32
N THR A 267 5.07 -10.46 -1.38
CA THR A 267 4.71 -11.29 -0.23
C THR A 267 5.86 -11.38 0.77
N ALA A 268 7.08 -11.66 0.30
CA ALA A 268 8.25 -11.73 1.16
C ALA A 268 8.51 -10.38 1.88
N GLN A 269 8.42 -9.27 1.13
CA GLN A 269 8.58 -7.92 1.68
C GLN A 269 7.45 -7.54 2.66
N TRP A 270 6.21 -7.95 2.38
CA TRP A 270 5.07 -7.75 3.28
C TRP A 270 5.28 -8.41 4.65
N LEU A 271 5.92 -9.58 4.72
CA LEU A 271 6.23 -10.24 5.99
C LEU A 271 7.13 -9.39 6.89
N VAL A 272 7.98 -8.55 6.30
CA VAL A 272 8.79 -7.55 7.01
C VAL A 272 7.92 -6.35 7.36
N LEU A 273 7.22 -5.74 6.39
CA LEU A 273 6.40 -4.54 6.62
C LEU A 273 5.33 -4.73 7.70
N ARG A 274 4.66 -5.87 7.74
CA ARG A 274 3.56 -6.14 8.70
C ARG A 274 4.00 -6.10 10.17
N ARG A 275 5.30 -6.17 10.45
CA ARG A 275 5.86 -6.02 11.80
C ARG A 275 5.98 -4.56 12.24
N HIS A 276 6.01 -3.63 11.29
CA HIS A 276 6.25 -2.20 11.54
C HIS A 276 5.06 -1.31 11.19
N LEU A 277 4.28 -1.68 10.18
CA LEU A 277 3.20 -0.88 9.61
C LEU A 277 1.87 -1.62 9.72
N THR A 278 0.82 -0.90 10.08
CA THR A 278 -0.55 -1.41 10.04
C THR A 278 -1.05 -1.48 8.61
N ASP A 279 -1.78 -2.54 8.27
CA ASP A 279 -2.45 -2.72 6.98
C ASP A 279 -1.52 -2.73 5.75
N ALA A 280 -0.28 -3.22 5.92
CA ALA A 280 0.69 -3.31 4.84
C ALA A 280 0.35 -4.32 3.73
N GLY A 281 -0.76 -5.06 3.82
CA GLY A 281 -1.12 -6.13 2.87
C GLY A 281 -1.26 -5.68 1.41
N GLY A 282 -1.65 -4.42 1.18
CA GLY A 282 -1.71 -3.84 -0.17
C GLY A 282 -0.36 -3.77 -0.89
N TRP A 283 0.76 -3.91 -0.17
CA TRP A 283 2.11 -3.94 -0.75
C TRP A 283 2.28 -5.07 -1.77
N ILE A 284 1.64 -6.22 -1.53
CA ILE A 284 1.70 -7.37 -2.43
C ILE A 284 1.11 -7.01 -3.79
N ALA A 285 -0.11 -6.48 -3.78
CA ALA A 285 -0.80 -6.07 -5.00
C ALA A 285 -0.09 -4.90 -5.71
N ALA A 286 0.40 -3.91 -4.95
CA ALA A 286 1.14 -2.78 -5.51
C ALA A 286 2.42 -3.25 -6.22
N THR A 287 3.15 -4.20 -5.63
CA THR A 287 4.37 -4.76 -6.23
C THR A 287 4.05 -5.60 -7.46
N ALA A 288 2.99 -6.42 -7.42
CA ALA A 288 2.55 -7.21 -8.57
C ALA A 288 2.13 -6.33 -9.76
N VAL A 289 1.34 -5.29 -9.51
CA VAL A 289 0.93 -4.32 -10.54
C VAL A 289 2.15 -3.56 -11.09
N ALA A 290 3.09 -3.18 -10.23
CA ALA A 290 4.33 -2.52 -10.64
C ALA A 290 5.14 -3.39 -11.62
N TRP A 291 5.28 -4.70 -11.34
CA TRP A 291 5.94 -5.64 -12.24
C TRP A 291 5.22 -5.82 -13.56
N LEU A 292 3.90 -6.03 -13.54
CA LEU A 292 3.10 -6.17 -14.75
C LEU A 292 3.22 -4.91 -15.64
N ALA A 293 3.13 -3.73 -15.04
CA ALA A 293 3.31 -2.46 -15.75
C ALA A 293 4.75 -2.31 -16.28
N GLY A 294 5.75 -2.63 -15.46
CA GLY A 294 7.17 -2.58 -15.85
C GLY A 294 7.47 -3.49 -17.03
N LEU A 295 7.05 -4.76 -16.98
CA LEU A 295 7.23 -5.71 -18.08
C LEU A 295 6.48 -5.29 -19.35
N THR A 296 5.29 -4.69 -19.20
CA THR A 296 4.56 -4.11 -20.35
C THR A 296 5.34 -2.97 -20.99
N VAL A 297 5.95 -2.09 -20.19
CA VAL A 297 6.79 -1.00 -20.70
C VAL A 297 8.06 -1.54 -21.33
N LEU A 298 8.71 -2.54 -20.71
CA LEU A 298 9.89 -3.20 -21.26
C LEU A 298 9.60 -3.71 -22.67
N THR A 299 8.55 -4.54 -22.82
CA THR A 299 8.21 -5.14 -24.12
C THR A 299 7.79 -4.11 -25.14
N ALA A 300 7.02 -3.08 -24.75
CA ALA A 300 6.63 -1.99 -25.64
C ALA A 300 7.84 -1.18 -26.16
N VAL A 301 8.90 -1.05 -25.35
CA VAL A 301 10.12 -0.34 -25.72
C VAL A 301 11.06 -1.23 -26.54
N THR A 302 11.34 -2.46 -26.09
CA THR A 302 12.39 -3.30 -26.69
C THR A 302 11.93 -3.99 -27.97
N THR A 303 10.68 -4.48 -28.02
CA THR A 303 10.16 -5.27 -29.15
C THR A 303 10.22 -4.56 -30.50
N PRO A 304 9.79 -3.28 -30.64
CA PRO A 304 9.85 -2.60 -31.95
C PRO A 304 11.28 -2.19 -32.35
N LEU A 305 12.19 -2.04 -31.38
CA LEU A 305 13.56 -1.57 -31.63
C LEU A 305 14.53 -2.72 -31.95
N TRP A 306 14.28 -3.90 -31.39
CA TRP A 306 15.14 -5.06 -31.56
C TRP A 306 14.91 -5.74 -32.92
N GLN A 307 16.00 -6.06 -33.61
CA GLN A 307 15.98 -6.82 -34.87
C GLN A 307 17.10 -7.88 -34.87
N PRO A 308 16.89 -9.06 -35.48
CA PRO A 308 17.94 -10.05 -35.66
C PRO A 308 19.14 -9.49 -36.44
N GLY A 309 20.36 -9.79 -35.99
CA GLY A 309 21.59 -9.39 -36.68
C GLY A 309 22.08 -7.95 -36.41
N GLN A 310 21.42 -7.20 -35.51
CA GLN A 310 21.88 -5.87 -35.11
C GLN A 310 23.27 -5.89 -34.44
N PRO A 311 24.04 -4.79 -34.53
CA PRO A 311 25.30 -4.65 -33.81
C PRO A 311 25.10 -4.82 -32.30
N ALA A 312 26.02 -5.53 -31.64
CA ALA A 312 25.93 -5.81 -30.20
C ALA A 312 25.75 -4.54 -29.35
N ALA A 313 26.42 -3.43 -29.72
CA ALA A 313 26.29 -2.15 -29.03
C ALA A 313 24.84 -1.60 -29.09
N LEU A 314 24.15 -1.74 -30.22
CA LEU A 314 22.77 -1.31 -30.37
C LEU A 314 21.82 -2.21 -29.55
N THR A 315 22.02 -3.53 -29.58
CA THR A 315 21.24 -4.47 -28.74
C THR A 315 21.38 -4.16 -27.25
N VAL A 316 22.60 -3.88 -26.79
CA VAL A 316 22.87 -3.47 -25.40
C VAL A 316 22.17 -2.13 -25.10
N ALA A 317 22.25 -1.14 -25.99
CA ALA A 317 21.58 0.15 -25.80
C ALA A 317 20.06 0.02 -25.68
N ILE A 318 19.43 -0.81 -26.52
CA ILE A 318 17.98 -1.10 -26.46
C ILE A 318 17.63 -1.79 -25.14
N GLY A 319 18.43 -2.78 -24.71
CA GLY A 319 18.25 -3.48 -23.44
C GLY A 319 18.36 -2.56 -22.23
N VAL A 320 19.35 -1.67 -22.21
CA VAL A 320 19.53 -0.65 -21.15
C VAL A 320 18.36 0.33 -21.13
N LEU A 321 17.91 0.82 -22.29
CA LEU A 321 16.77 1.72 -22.39
C LEU A 321 15.48 1.06 -21.86
N GLY A 322 15.22 -0.17 -22.30
CA GLY A 322 14.07 -0.96 -21.86
C GLY A 322 14.11 -1.27 -20.36
N GLY A 323 15.26 -1.73 -19.86
CA GLY A 323 15.47 -2.00 -18.43
C GLY A 323 15.31 -0.75 -17.56
N LEU A 324 15.82 0.39 -18.02
CA LEU A 324 15.64 1.68 -17.33
C LEU A 324 14.16 2.10 -17.29
N ALA A 325 13.44 1.96 -18.40
CA ALA A 325 12.02 2.31 -18.48
C ALA A 325 11.15 1.39 -17.59
N MET A 326 11.45 0.09 -17.57
CA MET A 326 10.85 -0.89 -16.65
C MET A 326 11.11 -0.50 -15.19
N ALA A 327 12.38 -0.28 -14.84
CA ALA A 327 12.82 0.07 -13.50
C ALA A 327 12.19 1.37 -12.99
N ALA A 328 12.10 2.39 -13.85
CA ALA A 328 11.43 3.65 -13.55
C ALA A 328 9.94 3.44 -13.28
N THR A 329 9.26 2.64 -14.12
CA THR A 329 7.84 2.32 -13.94
C THR A 329 7.59 1.62 -12.62
N MET A 330 8.36 0.58 -12.32
CA MET A 330 8.23 -0.16 -11.06
C MET A 330 8.47 0.72 -9.83
N ALA A 331 9.52 1.55 -9.86
CA ALA A 331 9.85 2.46 -8.77
C ALA A 331 8.76 3.53 -8.56
N ALA A 332 8.13 4.03 -9.62
CA ALA A 332 7.04 5.00 -9.54
C ALA A 332 5.80 4.43 -8.87
N PHE A 333 5.36 3.22 -9.26
CA PHE A 333 4.18 2.56 -8.68
C PHE A 333 4.41 2.20 -7.20
N THR A 334 5.52 1.50 -6.91
CA THR A 334 5.86 1.11 -5.53
C THR A 334 6.10 2.33 -4.62
N GLY A 335 6.75 3.37 -5.13
CA GLY A 335 7.00 4.60 -4.38
C GLY A 335 5.73 5.40 -4.08
N THR A 336 4.79 5.44 -5.02
CA THR A 336 3.48 6.07 -4.82
C THR A 336 2.71 5.34 -3.73
N PHE A 337 2.68 4.01 -3.79
CA PHE A 337 2.04 3.20 -2.76
C PHE A 337 2.75 3.33 -1.40
N LEU A 338 4.08 3.38 -1.35
CA LEU A 338 4.84 3.59 -0.11
C LEU A 338 4.47 4.92 0.57
N VAL A 339 4.48 6.02 -0.17
CA VAL A 339 4.13 7.34 0.37
C VAL A 339 2.69 7.35 0.88
N TRP A 340 1.79 6.72 0.13
CA TRP A 340 0.41 6.54 0.56
C TRP A 340 0.32 5.71 1.86
N LEU A 341 1.00 4.56 1.93
CA LEU A 341 0.97 3.63 3.05
C LEU A 341 1.51 4.28 4.33
N LEU A 342 2.59 5.06 4.23
CA LEU A 342 3.19 5.78 5.35
C LEU A 342 2.26 6.89 5.86
N ARG A 343 1.57 7.61 4.95
CA ARG A 343 0.56 8.60 5.35
C ARG A 343 -0.65 7.96 6.02
N ALA A 344 -1.05 6.77 5.57
CA ALA A 344 -2.19 6.04 6.12
C ALA A 344 -1.91 5.46 7.52
N GLN A 345 -0.66 5.48 8.00
CA GLN A 345 -0.34 4.99 9.34
C GLN A 345 -1.05 5.82 10.42
N PRO A 346 -1.55 5.17 11.49
CA PRO A 346 -2.12 5.88 12.64
C PRO A 346 -1.13 6.90 13.20
N HIS A 347 -1.58 8.14 13.38
CA HIS A 347 -1.00 8.97 14.42
C HIS A 347 -1.62 8.58 15.76
N PRO A 348 -0.84 8.52 16.86
CA PRO A 348 -1.44 8.45 18.17
C PRO A 348 -2.40 9.63 18.31
N ALA A 349 -3.62 9.40 18.77
CA ALA A 349 -4.38 10.48 19.38
C ALA A 349 -3.51 10.99 20.52
N SER A 350 -2.90 12.16 20.37
CA SER A 350 -2.03 12.74 21.38
C SER A 350 -2.84 12.84 22.67
N ILE A 351 -2.48 12.02 23.66
CA ILE A 351 -2.84 12.31 25.04
C ILE A 351 -1.68 13.16 25.54
N ASP A 352 -1.88 14.47 25.64
CA ASP A 352 -1.11 15.24 26.61
C ASP A 352 -1.57 14.75 27.98
N MET A 353 -0.84 13.77 28.51
CA MET A 353 -0.88 13.45 29.94
C MET A 353 0.06 14.46 30.61
N GLY A 354 -0.45 15.68 30.80
CA GLY A 354 0.13 16.66 31.72
C GLY A 354 -0.02 16.21 33.17
#